data_AF-I1BN94-F1
#
_entry.id   AF-I1BN94-F1
#
_cell.length_a   1.000
_cell.length_b   1.000
_cell.length_c   1.000
_cell.angle_alpha   90.00
_cell.angle_beta   90.00
_cell.angle_gamma   90.00
#
_symmetry.space_group_name_H-M   'P 1'
#
loop_
_entity.id
_entity.type
_entity.pdbx_description
1 polymer ?
#
loop_
_entity_poly.entity_id
_entity_poly.type
_entity_poly.pdbx_seq_one_letter_code
_entity_poly.pdbx_strand_id
1 'polypeptide(L)'
;MFTEWKLKIAFNKWSAKKVKDKANNLVILDKPTYERLFKEVPTYKLISQSVLVDRLKLNGSLARIAIRELEAQGLIKPISRHHAQIIYTRATGDDK
;
A
#
# COMPACT_ATOMS: atom_id res chain seq x y z
N MET A 1 -19.11 -24.72 -50.03
CA MET A 1 -20.09 -24.66 -48.91
C MET A 1 -19.42 -24.98 -47.57
N PHE A 2 -18.20 -24.47 -47.30
CA PHE A 2 -17.45 -24.79 -46.08
C PHE A 2 -16.51 -23.64 -45.68
N THR A 3 -16.98 -22.40 -45.83
CA THR A 3 -16.22 -21.19 -45.45
C THR A 3 -17.05 -20.20 -44.61
N GLU A 4 -18.38 -20.29 -44.61
CA GLU A 4 -19.26 -19.46 -43.77
C GLU A 4 -19.22 -19.83 -42.27
N TRP A 5 -18.69 -21.01 -41.92
CA TRP A 5 -18.69 -21.49 -40.53
C TRP A 5 -17.52 -20.99 -39.67
N LYS A 6 -16.53 -20.30 -40.26
CA LYS A 6 -15.37 -19.76 -39.51
C LYS A 6 -15.61 -18.39 -38.87
N LEU A 7 -16.73 -17.71 -39.14
CA LEU A 7 -16.98 -16.34 -38.67
C LEU A 7 -17.86 -16.23 -37.41
N LYS A 8 -18.51 -17.32 -36.97
CA LYS A 8 -19.44 -17.31 -35.82
C LYS A 8 -18.79 -17.64 -34.47
N ILE A 9 -17.50 -17.95 -34.47
CA ILE A 9 -16.68 -18.27 -33.29
C ILE A 9 -15.80 -17.07 -32.90
N ALA A 10 -16.23 -15.84 -33.22
CA ALA A 10 -15.80 -14.65 -32.47
C ALA A 10 -16.55 -14.60 -31.11
N PHE A 11 -16.44 -15.72 -30.39
CA PHE A 11 -16.46 -15.92 -28.95
C PHE A 11 -17.11 -14.80 -28.13
N ASN A 12 -18.40 -14.99 -27.80
CA ASN A 12 -19.07 -14.29 -26.72
C ASN A 12 -18.19 -14.37 -25.46
N LYS A 13 -17.49 -13.27 -25.12
CA LYS A 13 -16.79 -13.13 -23.85
C LYS A 13 -17.85 -13.05 -22.76
N TRP A 14 -18.15 -14.20 -22.14
CA TRP A 14 -19.13 -14.34 -21.05
C TRP A 14 -18.77 -13.50 -19.80
N SER A 15 -17.54 -12.99 -19.71
CA SER A 15 -17.14 -12.04 -18.68
C SER A 15 -17.07 -10.63 -19.25
N ALA A 16 -18.04 -9.80 -18.84
CA ALA A 16 -17.86 -8.36 -18.85
C ALA A 16 -16.60 -8.05 -18.02
N LYS A 17 -15.58 -7.45 -18.64
CA LYS A 17 -14.38 -7.01 -17.94
C LYS A 17 -14.77 -5.91 -16.95
N LYS A 18 -15.03 -6.29 -15.69
CA LYS A 18 -15.05 -5.36 -14.58
C LYS A 18 -13.59 -4.94 -14.34
N VAL A 19 -13.22 -3.82 -14.95
CA VAL A 19 -11.93 -3.19 -14.68
C VAL A 19 -12.04 -2.58 -13.29
N LYS A 20 -11.16 -3.00 -12.38
CA LYS A 20 -11.01 -2.33 -11.08
C LYS A 20 -10.50 -0.91 -11.34
N ASP A 21 -11.15 0.08 -10.74
CA ASP A 21 -10.76 1.48 -10.89
C ASP A 21 -9.29 1.67 -10.52
N LYS A 22 -8.62 2.56 -11.26
CA LYS A 22 -7.21 2.88 -11.04
C LYS A 22 -7.04 3.47 -9.65
N ALA A 23 -6.13 2.89 -8.87
CA ALA A 23 -5.74 3.47 -7.59
C ALA A 23 -4.92 4.75 -7.84
N ASN A 24 -5.39 5.88 -7.31
CA ASN A 24 -4.69 7.16 -7.38
C ASN A 24 -3.89 7.35 -6.09
N ASN A 25 -2.63 6.92 -6.11
CA ASN A 25 -1.72 7.07 -4.98
C ASN A 25 -0.92 8.37 -5.12
N LEU A 26 -0.72 9.07 -4.01
CA LEU A 26 0.13 10.26 -3.94
C LEU A 26 1.60 9.83 -4.10
N VAL A 27 2.29 10.50 -5.03
CA VAL A 27 3.72 10.28 -5.34
C VAL A 27 4.61 11.35 -4.69
N ILE A 28 4.03 12.46 -4.24
CA ILE A 28 4.70 13.58 -3.59
C ILE A 28 4.09 13.75 -2.19
N LEU A 29 4.93 14.02 -1.20
CA LEU A 29 4.50 14.35 0.16
C LEU A 29 4.27 15.85 0.26
N ASP A 30 3.02 16.24 0.44
CA ASP A 30 2.68 17.61 0.82
C ASP A 30 2.89 17.81 2.33
N LYS A 31 3.15 19.06 2.74
CA LYS A 31 3.25 19.45 4.15
C LYS A 31 2.09 18.94 5.03
N PRO A 32 0.80 19.08 4.65
CA PRO A 32 -0.30 18.57 5.47
C PRO A 32 -0.28 17.05 5.61
N THR A 33 0.13 16.32 4.58
CA THR A 33 0.18 14.86 4.56
C THR A 33 1.33 14.35 5.42
N TYR A 34 2.45 15.08 5.42
CA TYR A 34 3.59 14.83 6.29
C TYR A 34 3.18 14.90 7.77
N GLU A 35 2.54 16.00 8.20
CA GLU A 35 2.09 16.16 9.59
C GLU A 35 1.07 15.09 10.03
N ARG A 36 0.18 14.68 9.12
CA ARG A 36 -0.77 13.58 9.37
C ARG A 36 -0.06 12.25 9.61
N LEU A 37 1.00 11.97 8.85
CA LEU A 37 1.77 10.75 8.97
C LEU A 37 2.38 10.58 10.37
N PHE A 38 2.97 11.63 10.95
CA PHE A 38 3.54 11.56 12.31
C PHE A 38 2.51 11.36 13.41
N LYS A 39 1.28 11.83 13.22
CA LYS A 39 0.20 11.68 14.21
C LYS A 39 -0.49 10.32 14.10
N GLU A 40 -0.77 9.88 12.88
CA GLU A 40 -1.60 8.69 12.66
C GLU A 40 -0.81 7.39 12.75
N VAL A 41 0.42 7.35 12.22
CA VAL A 41 1.18 6.09 12.12
C VAL A 41 1.52 5.47 13.50
N PRO A 42 1.94 6.23 14.53
CA PRO A 42 2.20 5.68 15.85
C PRO A 42 0.94 5.16 16.57
N THR A 43 -0.25 5.57 16.12
CA THR A 43 -1.52 5.09 16.70
C THR A 43 -1.84 3.66 16.25
N TYR A 44 -1.32 3.24 15.09
CA TYR A 44 -1.66 1.94 14.52
C TYR A 44 -0.98 0.78 15.26
N LYS A 45 -1.74 -0.31 15.45
CA LYS A 45 -1.19 -1.56 16.02
C LYS A 45 -0.25 -2.27 15.05
N LEU A 46 -0.61 -2.35 13.77
CA LEU A 46 0.19 -2.97 12.72
C LEU A 46 0.63 -1.90 11.73
N ILE A 47 1.94 -1.75 11.56
CA ILE A 47 2.53 -0.77 10.65
C ILE A 47 3.29 -1.52 9.57
N SER A 48 2.85 -1.36 8.32
CA SER A 48 3.49 -1.92 7.14
C SER A 48 3.22 -1.06 5.91
N GLN A 49 3.98 -1.27 4.85
CA GLN A 49 3.82 -0.54 3.58
C GLN A 49 2.42 -0.66 2.97
N SER A 50 1.73 -1.80 3.11
CA SER A 50 0.36 -1.98 2.61
C SER A 50 -0.66 -1.17 3.40
N VAL A 51 -0.52 -1.12 4.74
CA VAL A 51 -1.42 -0.34 5.60
C VAL A 51 -1.35 1.16 5.27
N LEU A 52 -0.16 1.68 5.01
CA LEU A 52 0.03 3.10 4.64
C LEU A 52 -0.56 3.42 3.27
N VAL A 53 -0.47 2.50 2.31
CA VAL A 53 -1.09 2.64 0.99
C VAL A 53 -2.62 2.70 1.11
N ASP A 54 -3.21 1.87 1.96
CA ASP A 54 -4.66 1.82 2.11
C ASP A 54 -5.23 3.05 2.80
N ARG A 55 -4.58 3.53 3.87
CA ARG A 55 -5.04 4.61 4.73
C ARG A 55 -4.70 5.99 4.21
N LEU A 56 -3.41 6.25 3.96
CA LEU A 56 -2.90 7.57 3.58
C LEU A 56 -2.81 7.76 2.05
N LYS A 57 -3.17 6.72 1.27
CA LYS A 57 -3.05 6.71 -0.20
C LYS A 57 -1.66 7.05 -0.71
N LEU A 58 -0.62 6.69 0.05
CA LEU A 58 0.77 6.90 -0.36
C LEU A 58 1.22 5.83 -1.36
N ASN A 59 2.21 6.17 -2.18
CA ASN A 59 2.91 5.17 -2.98
C ASN A 59 3.80 4.26 -2.10
N GLY A 60 3.99 3.00 -2.50
CA GLY A 60 4.78 2.02 -1.74
C GLY A 60 6.27 2.37 -1.62
N SER A 61 6.81 3.15 -2.55
CA SER A 61 8.17 3.72 -2.41
C SER A 61 8.26 4.73 -1.27
N LEU A 62 7.33 5.68 -1.21
CA LEU A 62 7.26 6.68 -0.15
C LEU A 62 7.00 6.05 1.21
N ALA A 63 6.08 5.08 1.28
CA ALA A 63 5.78 4.37 2.52
C ALA A 63 7.04 3.73 3.14
N ARG A 64 7.93 3.15 2.31
CA ARG A 64 9.20 2.58 2.80
C ARG A 64 10.15 3.64 3.36
N ILE A 65 10.22 4.81 2.73
CA ILE A 65 11.05 5.92 3.20
C ILE A 65 10.47 6.50 4.50
N ALA A 66 9.17 6.71 4.56
CA ALA A 66 8.49 7.24 5.73
C ALA A 66 8.64 6.33 6.95
N ILE A 67 8.56 5.00 6.76
CA ILE A 67 8.81 4.03 7.84
C ILE A 67 10.24 4.14 8.37
N ARG A 68 11.25 4.29 7.49
CA ARG A 68 12.65 4.47 7.90
C ARG A 68 12.85 5.75 8.70
N GLU A 69 12.18 6.83 8.31
CA GLU A 69 12.22 8.11 9.02
C GLU A 69 11.57 8.01 10.41
N LEU A 70 10.39 7.38 10.50
CA LEU A 70 9.71 7.14 11.78
C LEU A 70 10.51 6.21 12.70
N GLU A 71 11.21 5.24 12.13
CA GLU A 71 12.13 4.37 12.86
C GLU A 71 13.36 5.14 13.37
N ALA A 72 13.95 6.02 12.55
CA ALA A 72 15.06 6.87 12.96
C ALA A 72 14.68 7.83 14.10
N GLN A 73 13.42 8.29 14.12
CA GLN A 73 12.87 9.12 15.20
C GLN A 73 12.42 8.29 16.42
N GLY A 74 12.43 6.96 16.35
CA GLY A 74 12.09 6.08 17.47
C GLY A 74 10.59 5.98 17.80
N LEU A 75 9.71 6.43 16.90
CA LEU A 75 8.25 6.40 17.11
C LEU A 75 7.65 4.99 16.91
N ILE A 76 8.36 4.14 16.17
CA ILE A 76 7.93 2.79 15.81
C ILE A 76 9.05 1.79 16.08
N LYS A 77 8.69 0.55 16.43
CA LYS A 77 9.63 -0.53 16.72
C LYS A 77 9.53 -1.62 15.64
N PRO A 78 10.64 -2.08 15.05
CA PRO A 78 10.64 -3.23 14.14
C PRO A 78 10.38 -4.52 14.92
N ILE A 79 9.47 -5.36 14.44
CA ILE A 79 9.29 -6.73 14.95
C ILE A 79 10.06 -7.72 14.09
N SER A 80 9.84 -7.66 12.77
CA SER A 80 10.41 -8.59 11.82
C SER A 80 10.82 -7.86 10.55
N ARG A 81 12.06 -8.11 10.13
CA ARG A 81 12.63 -7.63 8.88
C ARG A 81 12.89 -8.83 7.98
N HIS A 82 12.01 -9.04 7.00
CA HIS A 82 12.18 -10.03 5.94
C HIS A 82 12.14 -9.33 4.58
N HIS A 83 12.78 -9.91 3.56
CA HIS A 83 12.86 -9.30 2.23
C HIS A 83 11.46 -9.13 1.58
N ALA A 84 10.53 -10.04 1.88
CA ALA A 84 9.17 -9.99 1.36
C ALA A 84 8.22 -9.10 2.18
N GLN A 85 8.45 -8.98 3.49
CA GLN A 85 7.56 -8.25 4.38
C GLN A 85 8.33 -7.64 5.55
N ILE A 86 8.06 -6.36 5.81
CA ILE A 86 8.62 -5.64 6.94
C ILE A 86 7.46 -5.24 7.86
N ILE A 87 7.55 -5.62 9.12
CA ILE A 87 6.48 -5.46 10.11
C ILE A 87 6.99 -4.61 11.26
N TYR A 88 6.25 -3.55 11.55
CA TYR A 88 6.48 -2.64 12.65
C TYR A 88 5.26 -2.58 13.57
N THR A 89 5.53 -2.20 14.81
CA THR A 89 4.53 -1.86 15.82
C THR A 89 4.77 -0.46 16.35
N ARG A 90 3.73 0.13 16.94
CA ARG A 90 3.88 1.35 17.76
C ARG A 90 4.92 1.14 18.86
N ALA A 91 5.66 2.19 19.19
CA ALA A 91 6.53 2.18 20.36
C ALA A 91 5.69 2.31 21.65
N THR A 92 5.39 1.19 22.30
CA THR A 92 4.99 1.22 23.72
C THR A 92 6.23 1.59 24.53
N GLY A 93 6.10 2.55 25.45
CA GLY A 93 7.19 3.07 26.29
C GLY A 93 7.74 2.08 27.32
N ASP A 94 7.53 0.78 27.11
CA ASP A 94 7.73 -0.28 28.09
C ASP A 94 9.05 -1.04 27.95
N ASP A 95 10.02 -0.52 27.19
CA ASP A 95 11.35 -1.12 27.09
C ASP A 95 12.38 -0.18 27.75
N LYS A 96 12.45 -0.27 29.09
CA LYS A 96 13.68 -0.07 29.87
C LYS A 96 14.14 -1.42 30.38
#